data_AF-A0A382JMA4-F1
#
_entry.id   AF-A0A382JMA4-F1
#
_cell.length_a   1.000
_cell.length_b   1.000
_cell.length_c   1.000
_cell.angle_alpha   90.00
_cell.angle_beta   90.00
_cell.angle_gamma   90.00
#
_symmetry.space_group_name_H-M   'P 1'
#
loop_
_entity.id
_entity.type
_entity.pdbx_description
1 polymer ?
#
loop_
_entity_poly.entity_id
_entity_poly.type
_entity_poly.pdbx_seq_one_letter_code
_entity_poly.pdbx_strand_id
1 'polypeptide(L)'
;MIVISKERFATGFQWPDYMVDIEKNTERFNENYSEFVLDQEDARFFTDYGAELKVLILGEDWCGDVVQSLPPIIRMLECSSIIEYRIFKRDQYPDIMD
;
A
#
# COMPACT_ATOMS: atom_id res chain seq x y z
N MET A 1 22.83 -4.20 -8.54
CA MET A 1 22.30 -2.90 -9.02
C MET A 1 21.17 -2.54 -8.08
N ILE A 2 21.05 -1.29 -7.60
CA ILE A 2 19.92 -0.93 -6.74
C ILE A 2 18.70 -0.76 -7.65
N VAL A 3 17.78 -1.72 -7.60
CA VAL A 3 16.57 -1.74 -8.45
C VAL A 3 15.60 -0.61 -8.08
N ILE A 4 15.54 -0.25 -6.79
CA ILE A 4 14.69 0.82 -6.27
C ILE A 4 15.53 1.97 -5.72
N SER A 5 15.69 3.03 -6.52
CA SER A 5 16.22 4.32 -6.04
C SER A 5 15.13 5.11 -5.31
N LYS A 6 15.51 6.21 -4.64
CA LYS A 6 14.54 7.11 -4.00
C LYS A 6 13.58 7.75 -5.01
N GLU A 7 14.11 8.12 -6.17
CA GLU A 7 13.36 8.72 -7.26
C GLU A 7 12.38 7.71 -7.85
N ARG A 8 12.83 6.48 -8.09
CA ARG A 8 11.96 5.40 -8.58
C ARG A 8 10.88 5.05 -7.57
N PHE A 9 11.23 4.93 -6.29
CA PHE A 9 10.23 4.71 -5.23
C PHE A 9 9.11 5.77 -5.32
N ALA A 10 9.47 7.05 -5.46
CA ALA A 10 8.52 8.15 -5.52
C ALA A 10 7.52 8.08 -6.69
N THR A 11 7.78 7.28 -7.74
CA THR A 11 6.87 7.11 -8.89
C THR A 11 5.74 6.10 -8.64
N GLY A 12 5.78 5.35 -7.55
CA GLY A 12 4.69 4.43 -7.22
C GLY A 12 3.41 5.19 -6.86
N PHE A 13 2.29 4.48 -6.87
CA PHE A 13 1.00 5.06 -6.53
C PHE A 13 0.88 5.30 -5.02
N GLN A 14 0.20 6.38 -4.66
CA GLN A 14 -0.52 6.49 -3.39
C GLN A 14 -1.87 5.79 -3.51
N TRP A 15 -2.50 5.48 -2.38
CA TRP A 15 -3.76 4.73 -2.39
C TRP A 15 -4.88 5.36 -3.24
N PRO A 16 -5.16 6.68 -3.17
CA PRO A 16 -6.20 7.28 -4.01
C PRO A 16 -5.92 7.12 -5.51
N ASP A 17 -4.68 7.31 -5.93
CA ASP A 17 -4.28 7.18 -7.34
C ASP A 17 -4.33 5.72 -7.81
N TYR A 18 -3.93 4.78 -6.94
CA TYR A 18 -4.07 3.35 -7.20
C TYR A 18 -5.54 2.97 -7.40
N MET A 19 -6.44 3.45 -6.55
CA MET A 19 -7.88 3.17 -6.63
C MET A 19 -8.55 3.74 -7.90
N VAL A 20 -8.02 4.84 -8.44
CA VAL A 20 -8.44 5.38 -9.74
C VAL A 20 -7.91 4.54 -10.91
N ASP A 21 -6.73 3.93 -10.76
CA ASP A 21 -6.02 3.21 -11.82
C ASP A 21 -6.37 1.71 -11.93
N ILE A 22 -6.96 1.10 -10.90
CA ILE A 22 -7.37 -0.32 -10.95
C ILE A 22 -8.67 -0.53 -11.75
N GLU A 23 -8.75 -1.67 -12.44
CA GLU A 23 -9.89 -2.03 -13.30
C GLU A 23 -10.72 -3.18 -12.72
N LYS A 24 -10.12 -4.01 -11.87
CA LYS A 24 -10.74 -5.20 -11.30
C LYS A 24 -10.93 -5.07 -9.79
N ASN A 25 -11.99 -5.71 -9.29
CA ASN A 25 -12.30 -5.80 -7.86
C ASN A 25 -12.43 -4.45 -7.13
N THR A 26 -12.61 -3.34 -7.86
CA THR A 26 -12.66 -1.97 -7.29
C THR A 26 -13.69 -1.83 -6.17
N GLU A 27 -14.86 -2.45 -6.31
CA GLU A 27 -15.89 -2.49 -5.26
C GLU A 27 -15.37 -3.15 -3.98
N ARG A 28 -14.78 -4.34 -4.09
CA ARG A 28 -14.21 -5.06 -2.95
C ARG A 28 -13.05 -4.34 -2.30
N PHE A 29 -12.18 -3.70 -3.08
CA PHE A 29 -11.11 -2.86 -2.52
C PHE A 29 -11.71 -1.70 -1.70
N ASN A 30 -12.76 -1.04 -2.19
CA ASN A 30 -13.44 0.03 -1.46
C ASN A 30 -14.16 -0.46 -0.20
N GLU A 31 -14.86 -1.59 -0.28
CA GLU A 31 -15.52 -2.24 0.86
C GLU A 31 -14.48 -2.58 1.93
N ASN A 32 -13.46 -3.36 1.58
CA ASN A 32 -12.40 -3.75 2.50
C ASN A 32 -11.66 -2.54 3.08
N TYR A 33 -11.46 -1.48 2.30
CA TYR A 33 -10.83 -0.25 2.80
C TYR A 33 -11.71 0.48 3.79
N SER A 34 -13.00 0.65 3.50
CA SER A 34 -13.93 1.46 4.28
C SER A 34 -14.42 0.74 5.54
N GLU A 35 -14.65 -0.56 5.45
CA GLU A 35 -15.12 -1.41 6.55
C GLU A 35 -14.01 -1.76 7.53
N PHE A 36 -12.75 -1.74 7.10
CA PHE A 36 -11.64 -2.01 8.00
C PHE A 36 -11.54 -0.91 9.08
N VAL A 37 -11.67 -1.35 10.33
CA VAL A 37 -11.47 -0.53 11.51
C VAL A 37 -10.27 -1.07 12.26
N LEU A 38 -9.19 -0.28 12.26
CA LEU A 38 -8.03 -0.56 13.09
C LEU A 38 -8.40 -0.27 14.55
N ASP A 39 -8.11 -1.20 15.46
CA ASP A 39 -8.34 -0.96 16.87
C ASP A 39 -7.39 0.12 17.42
N GLN A 40 -7.74 0.66 18.59
CA GLN A 40 -6.99 1.77 19.16
C GLN A 40 -5.59 1.39 19.65
N GLU A 41 -5.36 0.13 20.00
CA GLU A 41 -4.05 -0.33 20.48
C GLU A 41 -3.08 -0.44 19.30
N ASP A 42 -3.51 -1.07 18.22
CA ASP A 42 -2.76 -1.17 16.98
C ASP A 42 -2.52 0.21 16.36
N ALA A 43 -3.55 1.08 16.32
CA ALA A 43 -3.38 2.44 15.80
C ALA A 43 -2.30 3.23 16.57
N ARG A 44 -2.22 3.07 17.90
CA ARG A 44 -1.16 3.69 18.71
C ARG A 44 0.20 3.12 18.38
N PHE A 45 0.32 1.81 18.20
CA PHE A 45 1.58 1.17 17.80
C PHE A 45 2.16 1.79 16.52
N PHE A 46 1.34 2.01 15.48
CA PHE A 46 1.79 2.63 14.23
C PHE A 46 2.05 4.14 14.38
N THR A 47 1.22 4.85 15.16
CA THR A 47 1.40 6.28 15.43
C THR A 47 2.71 6.57 16.18
N ASP A 48 3.04 5.74 17.16
CA ASP A 48 4.21 5.89 18.04
C ASP A 48 5.49 5.28 17.41
N TYR A 49 5.43 4.82 16.16
CA TYR A 49 6.59 4.34 15.45
C TYR A 49 7.64 5.47 15.39
N GLY A 50 8.85 5.19 15.89
CA GLY A 50 9.85 6.24 16.19
C GLY A 50 10.87 6.53 15.10
N ALA A 51 10.70 5.96 13.90
CA ALA A 51 11.67 6.08 12.82
C ALA A 51 10.99 6.26 11.45
N GLU A 52 11.64 6.95 10.53
CA GLU A 52 11.15 7.00 9.15
C GLU A 52 11.20 5.60 8.51
N LEU A 53 10.09 5.17 7.91
CA LEU A 53 9.98 3.89 7.21
C LEU A 53 9.43 4.11 5.82
N LYS A 54 10.09 3.53 4.81
CA LYS A 54 9.58 3.48 3.44
C LYS A 54 9.08 2.08 3.13
N VAL A 55 7.81 1.96 2.75
CA VAL A 55 7.16 0.68 2.43
C VAL A 55 6.86 0.64 0.94
N LEU A 56 7.53 -0.25 0.21
CA LEU A 56 7.18 -0.54 -1.18
C LEU A 56 6.24 -1.75 -1.19
N ILE A 57 5.14 -1.60 -1.90
CA ILE A 57 4.11 -2.62 -2.03
C ILE A 57 4.04 -3.03 -3.50
N LEU A 58 4.23 -4.31 -3.79
CA LEU A 58 3.90 -4.90 -5.09
C LEU A 58 2.51 -5.52 -4.99
N GLY A 59 1.57 -5.04 -5.79
CA GLY A 59 0.18 -5.47 -5.72
C GLY A 59 -0.47 -5.48 -7.09
N GLU A 60 -1.43 -6.36 -7.27
CA GLU A 60 -2.23 -6.44 -8.49
C GLU A 60 -3.71 -6.54 -8.14
N ASP A 61 -4.54 -5.84 -8.91
CA ASP A 61 -5.97 -5.71 -8.64
C ASP A 61 -6.76 -7.00 -8.88
N TRP A 62 -6.22 -7.90 -9.70
CA TRP A 62 -6.80 -9.21 -9.97
C TRP A 62 -6.46 -10.25 -8.89
N CYS A 63 -5.47 -9.99 -8.03
CA CYS A 63 -5.02 -10.95 -7.04
C CYS A 63 -5.91 -10.94 -5.81
N GLY A 64 -6.57 -12.06 -5.52
CA GLY A 64 -7.48 -12.18 -4.37
C GLY A 64 -6.81 -11.84 -3.03
N ASP A 65 -5.54 -12.23 -2.84
CA ASP A 65 -4.80 -11.91 -1.61
C ASP A 65 -4.54 -10.41 -1.48
N VAL A 66 -4.23 -9.71 -2.58
CA VAL A 66 -4.03 -8.26 -2.59
C VAL A 66 -5.35 -7.54 -2.32
N VAL A 67 -6.44 -7.96 -2.95
CA VAL A 67 -7.79 -7.40 -2.69
C VAL A 67 -8.14 -7.46 -1.21
N GLN A 68 -7.77 -8.56 -0.53
CA GLN A 68 -8.07 -8.74 0.89
C GLN A 68 -7.10 -8.00 1.81
N SER A 69 -5.80 -8.06 1.53
CA SER A 69 -4.77 -7.62 2.48
C SER A 69 -4.32 -6.18 2.27
N LEU A 70 -4.34 -5.66 1.05
CA LEU A 70 -3.83 -4.32 0.76
C LEU A 70 -4.63 -3.22 1.46
N PRO A 71 -5.99 -3.19 1.43
CA PRO A 71 -6.75 -2.13 2.08
C PRO A 71 -6.49 -2.00 3.59
N PRO A 72 -6.52 -3.10 4.40
CA PRO A 72 -6.14 -3.04 5.80
C PRO A 72 -4.73 -2.52 6.02
N ILE A 73 -3.76 -2.96 5.20
CA ILE A 73 -2.37 -2.51 5.28
C ILE A 73 -2.29 -1.00 5.04
N ILE A 74 -2.96 -0.47 4.02
CA ILE A 74 -2.96 0.98 3.76
C ILE A 74 -3.53 1.74 4.97
N ARG A 75 -4.67 1.30 5.52
CA ARG A 75 -5.28 1.93 6.70
C ARG A 75 -4.34 1.96 7.91
N MET A 76 -3.53 0.91 8.11
CA MET A 76 -2.50 0.89 9.15
C MET A 76 -1.36 1.87 8.88
N LEU A 77 -0.85 1.91 7.65
CA LEU A 77 0.27 2.77 7.27
C LEU A 77 -0.09 4.26 7.36
N GLU A 78 -1.35 4.62 7.04
CA GLU A 78 -1.86 6.00 7.14
C GLU A 78 -1.99 6.54 8.57
N CYS A 79 -1.90 5.69 9.59
CA CYS A 79 -1.90 6.12 10.99
C CYS A 79 -0.60 6.84 11.39
N SER A 80 0.48 6.66 10.62
CA SER A 80 1.79 7.25 10.91
C SER A 80 2.16 8.34 9.92
N SER A 81 2.57 9.51 10.40
CA SER A 81 2.99 10.63 9.54
C SER A 81 4.41 10.48 9.00
N ILE A 82 5.19 9.52 9.52
CA ILE A 82 6.60 9.28 9.14
C ILE A 82 6.80 8.01 8.32
N ILE A 83 5.73 7.24 8.12
CA ILE A 83 5.74 6.08 7.23
C ILE A 83 5.30 6.56 5.84
N GLU A 84 6.17 6.37 4.85
CA GLU A 84 5.87 6.65 3.47
C GLU A 84 5.69 5.33 2.72
N TYR A 85 4.56 5.14 2.04
CA TYR A 85 4.33 3.96 1.22
C TYR A 85 4.14 4.30 -0.25
N ARG A 86 4.42 3.32 -1.12
CA ARG A 86 4.23 3.39 -2.57
C ARG A 86 3.82 2.03 -3.13
N ILE A 87 2.78 2.02 -3.96
CA ILE A 87 2.22 0.82 -4.58
C ILE A 87 2.71 0.73 -6.03
N PHE A 88 3.16 -0.44 -6.44
CA PHE A 88 3.60 -0.75 -7.80
C PHE A 88 2.82 -1.97 -8.32
N LYS A 89 2.30 -1.86 -9.55
CA LYS A 89 1.67 -2.99 -10.24
C LYS A 89 2.73 -3.99 -10.67
N ARG A 90 2.77 -5.16 -10.03
CA ARG A 90 3.77 -6.21 -10.25
C ARG A 90 4.01 -6.52 -11.73
N ASP A 91 2.94 -6.64 -12.52
CA ASP A 91 2.99 -7.03 -13.92
C ASP A 91 3.60 -5.92 -14.80
N GLN A 92 3.56 -4.65 -14.36
CA GLN A 92 4.22 -3.52 -15.02
C GLN A 92 5.69 -3.38 -14.60
N TYR A 93 6.06 -3.90 -13.44
CA TYR A 93 7.40 -3.75 -12.85
C TYR A 93 7.99 -5.10 -12.42
N PRO A 94 8.17 -6.08 -13.34
CA PRO A 94 8.68 -7.41 -13.00
C PRO A 94 10.11 -7.36 -12.44
N ASP A 95 10.90 -6.36 -12.84
CA ASP A 95 12.27 -6.21 -12.37
C ASP A 95 12.37 -5.81 -10.88
N ILE A 96 11.29 -5.33 -10.26
CA ILE A 96 11.24 -5.08 -8.80
C ILE A 96 11.11 -6.39 -8.02
N MET A 97 10.56 -7.43 -8.64
CA MET A 97 10.35 -8.74 -8.03
C MET A 97 11.57 -9.66 -8.17
N ASP A 98 12.37 -9.50 -9.24
CA ASP A 98 13.53 -10.33 -9.58
C ASP A 98 14.86 -9.84 -8.97
#